data_AF-E3KR53-F1
#
_entry.id   AF-E3KR53-F1
#
_cell.length_a   1.000
_cell.length_b   1.000
_cell.length_c   1.000
_cell.angle_alpha   90.00
_cell.angle_beta   90.00
_cell.angle_gamma   90.00
#
_symmetry.space_group_name_H-M   'P 1'
#
loop_
_entity.id
_entity.type
_entity.pdbx_description
1 polymer ?
#
loop_
_entity_poly.entity_id
_entity_poly.type
_entity_poly.pdbx_seq_one_letter_code
_entity_poly.pdbx_strand_id
1 'polypeptide(L)'
;MFRKASEGIDMTKSNKWSDLSPTAQQIFNPNPGEAADHLKASKIRYDKLHTRIQQSLAKGNLIHVEDGEGDDLWQNLLGIMENTTPTKVFLHGGFWKLRDACAQAMWDYNRETFGITKPEIMTLHGSFGKGLQSFDHAEGKRLLSEEDIQNLKAASLDLNNHEYLKKIDEATKSLKETLKNNDFTTIALKTAPAGLVDIIEEFKHKVAIIWTGPVERVPKSSTWETKYNYYQAPEEGDKLLDMKVPIVIVSPWTGNARMSAIIDKKFMPQYRSLLPKGTIYIPTDLSFPGFHDLASMRLKPTSKFSYYIFALAEGLRDRMIESANVKAADLDAEEELILSQNLSNAEFEEKREDINMRRASQLHLGFRWKRFRDMDTVDSVFREFCPVDHAVQFVTDPKMKQYVKEVVEVRINRPDKVVRKYQVDVTAERGTNVYIISQMDSKLLESKTQSMISWMATGEKSFNPATTNWQDVYGTRALKGLPSSSSSRN
;
A
#
# COMPACT_ATOMS: atom_id res chain seq x y z
N MET A 1 -20.18 -1.94 -25.07
CA MET A 1 -20.04 -0.47 -25.09
C MET A 1 -20.12 -0.01 -23.64
N PHE A 2 -19.00 0.37 -23.02
CA PHE A 2 -18.96 0.72 -21.60
C PHE A 2 -19.52 2.14 -21.38
N ARG A 3 -20.30 2.35 -20.32
CA ARG A 3 -20.90 3.65 -19.97
C ARG A 3 -19.82 4.68 -19.61
N LYS A 4 -20.09 5.97 -19.85
CA LYS A 4 -19.20 7.06 -19.45
C LYS A 4 -19.06 7.09 -17.92
N ALA A 5 -17.86 7.38 -17.42
CA ALA A 5 -17.57 7.28 -15.99
C ALA A 5 -18.43 8.15 -15.07
N SER A 6 -18.92 9.28 -15.57
CA SER A 6 -19.87 10.14 -14.86
C SER A 6 -21.22 9.48 -14.57
N GLU A 7 -21.59 8.41 -15.29
CA GLU A 7 -22.87 7.70 -15.13
C GLU A 7 -22.74 6.40 -14.31
N GLY A 8 -21.52 5.90 -14.10
CA GLY A 8 -21.28 4.59 -13.47
C GLY A 8 -20.86 4.63 -12.00
N ILE A 9 -20.53 5.80 -11.45
CA ILE A 9 -20.01 5.92 -10.08
C ILE A 9 -21.13 5.84 -9.01
N ASP A 10 -22.40 5.99 -9.41
CA ASP A 10 -23.57 5.77 -8.55
C ASP A 10 -24.06 4.30 -8.54
N MET A 11 -23.31 3.36 -9.15
CA MET A 11 -23.73 1.97 -9.36
C MET A 11 -23.64 1.06 -8.13
N THR A 12 -23.48 1.61 -6.93
CA THR A 12 -23.51 0.88 -5.64
C THR A 12 -24.88 0.26 -5.30
N LYS A 13 -25.84 0.32 -6.24
CA LYS A 13 -27.20 -0.22 -6.14
C LYS A 13 -27.53 -1.30 -7.18
N SER A 14 -26.63 -1.67 -8.09
CA SER A 14 -26.95 -2.64 -9.13
C SER A 14 -26.76 -4.08 -8.66
N ASN A 15 -27.72 -4.94 -9.00
CA ASN A 15 -27.68 -6.39 -8.81
C ASN A 15 -27.20 -7.13 -10.08
N LYS A 16 -26.78 -6.40 -11.11
CA LYS A 16 -26.30 -7.01 -12.36
C LYS A 16 -24.82 -7.33 -12.24
N TRP A 17 -24.44 -8.55 -12.58
CA TRP A 17 -23.05 -9.00 -12.58
C TRP A 17 -22.09 -8.05 -13.31
N SER A 18 -22.53 -7.47 -14.43
CA SER A 18 -21.77 -6.51 -15.25
C SER A 18 -21.42 -5.21 -14.54
N ASP A 19 -22.07 -4.93 -13.42
CA ASP A 19 -22.05 -3.66 -12.73
C ASP A 19 -21.19 -3.70 -11.45
N LEU A 20 -20.82 -4.91 -11.00
CA LEU A 20 -19.88 -5.15 -9.91
C LEU A 20 -18.45 -4.79 -10.32
N SER A 21 -17.64 -4.32 -9.36
CA SER A 21 -16.20 -4.15 -9.60
C SER A 21 -15.54 -5.50 -9.96
N PRO A 22 -14.41 -5.52 -10.69
CA PRO A 22 -13.70 -6.76 -10.98
C PRO A 22 -13.31 -7.54 -9.72
N THR A 23 -13.04 -6.81 -8.64
CA THR A 23 -12.76 -7.37 -7.32
C THR A 23 -13.99 -8.08 -6.76
N ALA A 24 -15.15 -7.43 -6.71
CA ALA A 24 -16.38 -8.07 -6.25
C ALA A 24 -16.83 -9.21 -7.17
N GLN A 25 -16.68 -9.08 -8.49
CA GLN A 25 -16.92 -10.18 -9.42
C GLN A 25 -16.08 -11.41 -9.07
N GLN A 26 -14.81 -11.25 -8.73
CA GLN A 26 -13.99 -12.39 -8.33
C GLN A 26 -14.44 -12.99 -6.99
N ILE A 27 -14.80 -12.17 -6.00
CA ILE A 27 -15.30 -12.65 -4.69
C ILE A 27 -16.63 -13.41 -4.84
N PHE A 28 -17.56 -12.90 -5.66
CA PHE A 28 -18.88 -13.49 -5.85
C PHE A 28 -18.94 -14.53 -6.97
N ASN A 29 -17.82 -14.82 -7.65
CA ASN A 29 -17.81 -15.76 -8.78
C ASN A 29 -18.41 -17.13 -8.43
N PRO A 30 -18.17 -17.69 -7.23
CA PRO A 30 -18.81 -18.94 -6.82
C PRO A 30 -20.34 -18.82 -6.65
N ASN A 31 -20.84 -17.65 -6.20
CA ASN A 31 -22.25 -17.43 -5.87
C ASN A 31 -22.76 -16.04 -6.35
N PRO A 32 -22.94 -15.81 -7.67
CA PRO A 32 -23.31 -14.49 -8.20
C PRO A 32 -24.65 -13.93 -7.71
N GLY A 33 -25.60 -14.82 -7.40
CA GLY A 33 -26.98 -14.45 -7.02
C GLY A 33 -27.11 -13.72 -5.68
N GLU A 34 -26.11 -13.78 -4.82
CA GLU A 34 -26.15 -13.19 -3.47
C GLU A 34 -25.49 -11.81 -3.37
N ALA A 35 -24.85 -11.35 -4.44
CA ALA A 35 -23.99 -10.17 -4.42
C ALA A 35 -24.71 -8.91 -3.91
N ALA A 36 -25.92 -8.64 -4.40
CA ALA A 36 -26.64 -7.41 -4.09
C ALA A 36 -26.97 -7.28 -2.59
N ASP A 37 -27.57 -8.31 -2.00
CA ASP A 37 -27.93 -8.30 -0.58
C ASP A 37 -26.68 -8.30 0.31
N HIS A 38 -25.62 -9.01 -0.12
CA HIS A 38 -24.36 -9.06 0.61
C HIS A 38 -23.64 -7.71 0.62
N LEU A 39 -23.56 -7.04 -0.53
CA LEU A 39 -22.98 -5.69 -0.65
C LEU A 39 -23.74 -4.67 0.19
N LYS A 40 -25.07 -4.69 0.15
CA LYS A 40 -25.91 -3.83 0.98
C LYS A 40 -25.65 -4.05 2.47
N ALA A 41 -25.61 -5.30 2.91
CA ALA A 41 -25.34 -5.64 4.30
C ALA A 41 -23.91 -5.26 4.72
N SER A 42 -22.93 -5.51 3.85
CA SER A 42 -21.52 -5.16 4.05
C SER A 42 -21.36 -3.65 4.22
N LYS A 43 -21.98 -2.84 3.34
CA LYS A 43 -21.91 -1.38 3.40
C LYS A 43 -22.50 -0.81 4.69
N ILE A 44 -23.63 -1.34 5.17
CA ILE A 44 -24.24 -0.90 6.44
C ILE A 44 -23.30 -1.16 7.63
N ARG A 45 -22.69 -2.35 7.70
CA ARG A 45 -21.77 -2.69 8.80
C ARG A 45 -20.46 -1.91 8.68
N TYR A 46 -19.91 -1.78 7.47
CA TYR A 46 -18.76 -0.93 7.19
C TYR A 46 -19.01 0.52 7.60
N ASP A 47 -20.16 1.11 7.27
CA ASP A 47 -20.45 2.50 7.63
C ASP A 47 -20.52 2.71 9.16
N LYS A 48 -21.03 1.73 9.90
CA LYS A 48 -20.99 1.73 11.37
C LYS A 48 -19.57 1.66 11.90
N LEU A 49 -18.74 0.77 11.34
CA LEU A 49 -17.32 0.66 11.68
C LEU A 49 -16.56 1.96 11.35
N HIS A 50 -16.76 2.53 10.17
CA HIS A 50 -16.16 3.78 9.74
C HIS A 50 -16.52 4.92 10.69
N THR A 51 -17.76 5.02 11.16
CA THR A 51 -18.12 6.03 12.18
C THR A 51 -17.32 5.85 13.48
N ARG A 52 -17.13 4.61 13.95
CA ARG A 52 -16.29 4.33 15.14
C ARG A 52 -14.82 4.68 14.90
N ILE A 53 -14.30 4.36 13.72
CA ILE A 53 -12.94 4.74 13.31
C ILE A 53 -12.81 6.26 13.37
N GLN A 54 -13.70 7.01 12.72
CA GLN A 54 -13.65 8.48 12.71
C GLN A 54 -13.74 9.10 14.12
N GLN A 55 -14.53 8.52 15.02
CA GLN A 55 -14.56 8.91 16.44
C GLN A 55 -13.22 8.64 17.15
N SER A 56 -12.56 7.52 16.84
CA SER A 56 -11.20 7.20 17.31
C SER A 56 -10.21 8.27 16.88
N LEU A 57 -10.22 8.61 15.59
CA LEU A 57 -9.29 9.56 14.99
C LEU A 57 -9.48 10.97 15.58
N ALA A 58 -10.73 11.41 15.76
CA ALA A 58 -11.04 12.69 16.38
C ALA A 58 -10.55 12.80 17.84
N LYS A 59 -10.37 11.67 18.53
CA LYS A 59 -9.77 11.59 19.88
C LYS A 59 -8.24 11.47 19.88
N GLY A 60 -7.58 11.41 18.71
CA GLY A 60 -6.14 11.18 18.60
C GLY A 60 -5.73 9.71 18.73
N ASN A 61 -6.68 8.78 18.67
CA ASN A 61 -6.42 7.34 18.86
C ASN A 61 -6.08 6.65 17.54
N LEU A 62 -5.10 7.19 16.82
CA LEU A 62 -4.52 6.61 15.61
C LEU A 62 -3.08 6.17 15.87
N ILE A 63 -2.80 4.92 15.52
CA ILE A 63 -1.46 4.33 15.55
C ILE A 63 -1.11 3.89 14.12
N HIS A 64 0.13 4.14 13.71
CA HIS A 64 0.69 3.53 12.50
C HIS A 64 1.63 2.39 12.87
N VAL A 65 1.59 1.30 12.11
CA VAL A 65 2.61 0.25 12.11
C VAL A 65 3.18 0.18 10.69
N GLU A 66 4.43 0.57 10.52
CA GLU A 66 5.07 0.83 9.22
C GLU A 66 6.46 0.20 9.12
N ASP A 67 6.91 -0.08 7.90
CA ASP A 67 8.24 -0.62 7.61
C ASP A 67 9.17 0.37 6.90
N GLY A 68 8.74 1.62 6.74
CA GLY A 68 9.59 2.73 6.34
C GLY A 68 9.82 2.82 4.84
N GLU A 69 9.02 2.13 4.04
CA GLU A 69 9.06 2.23 2.58
C GLU A 69 8.60 3.63 2.09
N GLY A 70 8.85 3.95 0.81
CA GLY A 70 8.52 5.26 0.24
C GLY A 70 7.03 5.59 0.27
N ASP A 71 6.15 4.59 0.18
CA ASP A 71 4.69 4.74 0.28
C ASP A 71 4.23 4.94 1.73
N ASP A 72 4.91 4.36 2.72
CA ASP A 72 4.70 4.67 4.13
C ASP A 72 4.88 6.17 4.40
N LEU A 73 6.02 6.71 3.97
CA LEU A 73 6.39 8.13 4.14
C LEU A 73 5.41 9.06 3.44
N TRP A 74 4.94 8.65 2.27
CA TRP A 74 3.97 9.42 1.50
C TRP A 74 2.58 9.40 2.15
N GLN A 75 2.14 8.26 2.66
CA GLN A 75 0.92 8.16 3.46
C GLN A 75 1.01 9.05 4.71
N ASN A 76 2.16 9.09 5.39
CA ASN A 76 2.37 9.95 6.56
C ASN A 76 2.16 11.42 6.21
N LEU A 77 2.71 11.89 5.08
CA LEU A 77 2.47 13.26 4.61
C LEU A 77 1.00 13.53 4.27
N LEU A 78 0.31 12.59 3.62
CA LEU A 78 -1.12 12.74 3.35
C LEU A 78 -1.93 12.85 4.64
N GLY A 79 -1.59 12.06 5.67
CA GLY A 79 -2.23 12.14 6.97
C GLY A 79 -1.97 13.47 7.68
N ILE A 80 -0.72 13.97 7.65
CA ILE A 80 -0.36 15.28 8.20
C ILE A 80 -1.16 16.40 7.51
N MET A 81 -1.26 16.35 6.19
CA MET A 81 -2.00 17.35 5.39
C MET A 81 -3.50 17.38 5.67
N GLU A 82 -4.06 16.30 6.23
CA GLU A 82 -5.47 16.19 6.62
C GLU A 82 -5.69 16.22 8.14
N ASN A 83 -4.66 16.59 8.91
CA ASN A 83 -4.71 16.61 10.37
C ASN A 83 -5.11 15.27 11.00
N THR A 84 -4.73 14.15 10.36
CA THR A 84 -4.87 12.79 10.87
C THR A 84 -3.50 12.19 11.22
N THR A 85 -2.65 12.98 11.87
CA THR A 85 -1.32 12.53 12.32
C THR A 85 -1.48 11.47 13.43
N PRO A 86 -0.78 10.33 13.37
CA PRO A 86 -0.80 9.34 14.44
C PRO A 86 -0.18 9.91 15.73
N THR A 87 -0.58 9.37 16.88
CA THR A 87 0.11 9.66 18.15
C THR A 87 1.31 8.76 18.37
N LYS A 88 1.30 7.56 17.77
CA LYS A 88 2.38 6.57 17.85
C LYS A 88 2.65 5.93 16.50
N VAL A 89 3.93 5.66 16.26
CA VAL A 89 4.43 4.97 15.08
C VAL A 89 5.28 3.79 15.56
N PHE A 90 4.85 2.59 15.21
CA PHE A 90 5.60 1.37 15.49
C PHE A 90 6.31 0.90 14.22
N LEU A 91 7.62 0.72 14.32
CA LEU A 91 8.47 0.32 13.21
C LEU A 91 8.59 -1.20 13.18
N HIS A 92 8.47 -1.76 11.98
CA HIS A 92 8.50 -3.19 11.74
C HIS A 92 9.57 -3.54 10.69
N GLY A 93 10.25 -4.66 10.90
CA GLY A 93 11.17 -5.26 9.94
C GLY A 93 12.51 -4.53 9.79
N GLY A 94 13.30 -5.01 8.83
CA GLY A 94 14.56 -4.40 8.40
C GLY A 94 15.60 -4.20 9.50
N PHE A 95 16.60 -3.36 9.17
CA PHE A 95 17.66 -3.01 10.10
C PHE A 95 17.14 -2.04 11.17
N TRP A 96 16.69 -2.56 12.31
CA TRP A 96 15.89 -1.80 13.27
C TRP A 96 16.49 -0.46 13.72
N LYS A 97 17.82 -0.36 13.91
CA LYS A 97 18.48 0.91 14.26
C LYS A 97 18.52 1.89 13.11
N LEU A 98 18.77 1.40 11.89
CA LEU A 98 18.74 2.24 10.70
C LEU A 98 17.33 2.77 10.44
N ARG A 99 16.33 1.89 10.57
CA ARG A 99 14.92 2.24 10.42
C ARG A 99 14.47 3.28 11.44
N ASP A 100 14.80 3.07 12.71
CA ASP A 100 14.54 4.05 13.76
C ASP A 100 15.20 5.39 13.42
N ALA A 101 16.49 5.42 13.09
CA ALA A 101 17.19 6.65 12.73
C ALA A 101 16.53 7.39 11.54
N CYS A 102 16.12 6.65 10.50
CA CYS A 102 15.44 7.22 9.33
C CYS A 102 14.06 7.77 9.70
N ALA A 103 13.26 7.01 10.44
CA ALA A 103 11.93 7.43 10.90
C ALA A 103 12.02 8.67 11.79
N GLN A 104 12.93 8.69 12.75
CA GLN A 104 13.18 9.85 13.62
C GLN A 104 13.52 11.09 12.78
N ALA A 105 14.46 10.97 11.85
CA ALA A 105 14.91 12.08 11.01
C ALA A 105 13.81 12.64 10.07
N MET A 106 12.90 11.78 9.60
CA MET A 106 11.77 12.18 8.77
C MET A 106 10.63 12.78 9.58
N TRP A 107 10.34 12.25 10.76
CA TRP A 107 9.32 12.83 11.64
C TRP A 107 9.76 14.14 12.28
N ASP A 108 11.04 14.32 12.58
CA ASP A 108 11.59 15.63 12.98
C ASP A 108 11.46 16.66 11.85
N TYR A 109 11.76 16.24 10.62
CA TYR A 109 11.57 17.10 9.45
C TYR A 109 10.10 17.48 9.26
N ASN A 110 9.18 16.53 9.40
CA ASN A 110 7.74 16.79 9.31
C ASN A 110 7.26 17.72 10.43
N ARG A 111 7.73 17.53 11.67
CA ARG A 111 7.45 18.42 12.81
C ARG A 111 7.84 19.87 12.49
N GLU A 112 9.06 20.07 11.98
CA GLU A 112 9.59 21.39 11.66
C GLU A 112 8.90 22.03 10.45
N THR A 113 8.57 21.23 9.44
CA THR A 113 7.95 21.68 8.20
C THR A 113 6.48 22.04 8.38
N PHE A 114 5.76 21.24 9.16
CA PHE A 114 4.31 21.36 9.30
C PHE A 114 3.86 21.94 10.65
N GLY A 115 4.76 22.11 11.62
CA GLY A 115 4.39 22.60 12.96
C GLY A 115 3.50 21.64 13.74
N ILE A 116 3.58 20.34 13.44
CA ILE A 116 2.80 19.29 14.11
C ILE A 116 3.50 18.76 15.36
N THR A 117 2.79 18.02 16.20
CA THR A 117 3.42 17.19 17.23
C THR A 117 4.02 15.94 16.61
N LYS A 118 5.29 15.66 16.90
CA LYS A 118 5.97 14.42 16.49
C LYS A 118 5.36 13.23 17.26
N PRO A 119 4.98 12.13 16.59
CA PRO A 119 4.53 10.93 17.28
C PRO A 119 5.66 10.29 18.09
N GLU A 120 5.30 9.49 19.08
CA GLU A 120 6.26 8.58 19.69
C GLU A 120 6.58 7.45 18.71
N ILE A 121 7.86 7.28 18.40
CA ILE A 121 8.36 6.30 17.44
C ILE A 121 9.08 5.19 18.20
N MET A 122 8.70 3.94 17.94
CA MET A 122 9.25 2.79 18.66
C MET A 122 9.42 1.60 17.72
N THR A 123 10.42 0.76 17.96
CA THR A 123 10.61 -0.51 17.23
C THR A 123 9.72 -1.59 17.84
N LEU A 124 8.86 -2.21 17.02
CA LEU A 124 8.02 -3.34 17.41
C LEU A 124 8.57 -4.68 16.92
N HIS A 125 9.31 -4.68 15.83
CA HIS A 125 9.95 -5.86 15.26
C HIS A 125 11.12 -5.45 14.36
N GLY A 126 12.24 -6.17 14.41
CA GLY A 126 13.38 -6.03 13.50
C GLY A 126 13.57 -7.28 12.65
N SER A 127 14.37 -7.20 11.58
CA SER A 127 14.69 -8.36 10.74
C SER A 127 16.14 -8.34 10.26
N PHE A 128 16.70 -9.52 9.97
CA PHE A 128 18.05 -9.66 9.43
C PHE A 128 18.15 -10.88 8.50
N GLY A 129 19.25 -10.97 7.75
CA GLY A 129 19.52 -12.10 6.86
C GLY A 129 18.42 -12.30 5.81
N LYS A 130 17.83 -13.50 5.78
CA LYS A 130 16.76 -13.85 4.83
C LYS A 130 15.43 -13.11 5.08
N GLY A 131 15.29 -12.44 6.22
CA GLY A 131 14.12 -11.60 6.52
C GLY A 131 14.18 -10.21 5.87
N LEU A 132 15.34 -9.80 5.35
CA LEU A 132 15.50 -8.50 4.71
C LEU A 132 14.85 -8.46 3.33
N GLN A 133 14.20 -7.34 3.04
CA GLN A 133 13.51 -7.04 1.79
C GLN A 133 14.39 -6.22 0.84
N SER A 134 13.99 -6.16 -0.44
CA SER A 134 14.73 -5.38 -1.45
C SER A 134 14.84 -3.89 -1.11
N PHE A 135 13.82 -3.30 -0.47
CA PHE A 135 13.86 -1.88 -0.07
C PHE A 135 14.74 -1.62 1.16
N ASP A 136 14.91 -2.59 2.08
CA ASP A 136 15.78 -2.46 3.27
C ASP A 136 17.23 -2.11 2.89
N HIS A 137 17.66 -2.51 1.69
CA HIS A 137 18.99 -2.22 1.17
C HIS A 137 19.13 -0.79 0.62
N ALA A 138 18.02 -0.11 0.31
CA ALA A 138 17.97 1.27 -0.14
C ALA A 138 17.80 2.28 1.01
N GLU A 139 17.41 1.81 2.19
CA GLU A 139 17.13 2.63 3.38
C GLU A 139 18.33 3.51 3.80
N GLY A 140 18.03 4.73 4.26
CA GLY A 140 19.01 5.74 4.70
C GLY A 140 19.68 6.57 3.60
N LYS A 141 19.70 6.12 2.34
CA LYS A 141 20.38 6.83 1.24
C LYS A 141 19.83 8.25 1.05
N ARG A 142 20.73 9.23 0.91
CA ARG A 142 20.42 10.68 0.81
C ARG A 142 19.71 11.28 2.04
N LEU A 143 19.58 10.53 3.14
CA LEU A 143 19.05 11.02 4.41
C LEU A 143 20.13 11.03 5.50
N LEU A 144 20.92 9.97 5.57
CA LEU A 144 22.03 9.77 6.51
C LEU A 144 23.36 9.67 5.75
N SER A 145 24.49 9.77 6.47
CA SER A 145 25.81 9.54 5.89
C SER A 145 26.01 8.05 5.59
N GLU A 146 26.85 7.71 4.59
CA GLU A 146 27.11 6.30 4.27
C GLU A 146 27.75 5.56 5.44
N GLU A 147 28.63 6.22 6.20
CA GLU A 147 29.23 5.66 7.42
C GLU A 147 28.17 5.32 8.47
N ASP A 148 27.24 6.25 8.76
CA ASP A 148 26.14 6.01 9.69
C ASP A 148 25.26 4.85 9.23
N ILE A 149 24.96 4.79 7.92
CA ILE A 149 24.15 3.70 7.36
C ILE A 149 24.81 2.34 7.62
N GLN A 150 26.11 2.21 7.34
CA GLN A 150 26.83 0.95 7.55
C GLN A 150 26.93 0.59 9.03
N ASN A 151 27.20 1.57 9.90
CA ASN A 151 27.29 1.37 11.35
C ASN A 151 25.94 0.93 11.94
N LEU A 152 24.84 1.58 11.56
CA LEU A 152 23.49 1.25 12.03
C LEU A 152 23.02 -0.12 11.51
N LYS A 153 23.37 -0.48 10.27
CA LYS A 153 23.13 -1.83 9.72
C LYS A 153 23.85 -2.90 10.53
N ALA A 154 25.15 -2.73 10.76
CA ALA A 154 25.95 -3.67 11.53
C ALA A 154 25.41 -3.84 12.96
N ALA A 155 25.02 -2.73 13.61
CA ALA A 155 24.45 -2.74 14.95
C ALA A 155 23.01 -3.31 15.03
N SER A 156 22.38 -3.63 13.89
CA SER A 156 21.04 -4.23 13.83
C SER A 156 21.05 -5.75 13.61
N LEU A 157 22.23 -6.38 13.47
CA LEU A 157 22.35 -7.80 13.09
C LEU A 157 22.11 -8.80 14.24
N ASP A 158 22.11 -8.34 15.49
CA ASP A 158 21.87 -9.19 16.67
C ASP A 158 20.52 -8.87 17.33
N LEU A 159 19.50 -9.66 17.01
CA LEU A 159 18.17 -9.56 17.60
C LEU A 159 18.05 -10.27 18.96
N ASN A 160 19.13 -10.84 19.49
CA ASN A 160 19.18 -11.34 20.88
C ASN A 160 19.90 -10.38 21.82
N ASN A 161 20.42 -9.27 21.31
CA ASN A 161 21.07 -8.25 22.12
C ASN A 161 20.08 -7.64 23.12
N HIS A 162 20.54 -7.43 24.36
CA HIS A 162 19.77 -6.83 25.45
C HIS A 162 19.15 -5.46 25.07
N GLU A 163 19.82 -4.65 24.27
CA GLU A 163 19.29 -3.36 23.80
C GLU A 163 18.05 -3.54 22.93
N TYR A 164 18.09 -4.47 21.96
CA TYR A 164 16.94 -4.74 21.10
C TYR A 164 15.77 -5.31 21.89
N LEU A 165 16.02 -6.31 22.75
CA LEU A 165 14.98 -6.91 23.60
C LEU A 165 14.30 -5.86 24.49
N LYS A 166 15.10 -4.97 25.11
CA LYS A 166 14.58 -3.86 25.90
C LYS A 166 13.71 -2.91 25.07
N LYS A 167 14.09 -2.62 23.82
CA LYS A 167 13.29 -1.79 22.91
C LYS A 167 11.94 -2.42 22.56
N ILE A 168 11.91 -3.72 22.30
CA ILE A 168 10.67 -4.47 22.05
C ILE A 168 9.77 -4.49 23.29
N ASP A 169 10.33 -4.68 24.48
CA ASP A 169 9.59 -4.65 25.75
C ASP A 169 8.99 -3.27 26.02
N GLU A 170 9.76 -2.20 25.80
CA GLU A 170 9.30 -0.81 25.91
C GLU A 170 8.14 -0.53 24.94
N ALA A 171 8.29 -0.92 23.67
CA ALA A 171 7.25 -0.77 22.65
C ALA A 171 5.97 -1.54 23.01
N THR A 172 6.13 -2.79 23.48
CA THR A 172 5.02 -3.64 23.91
C THR A 172 4.25 -3.02 25.07
N LYS A 173 4.97 -2.55 26.10
CA LYS A 173 4.35 -1.89 27.25
C LYS A 173 3.62 -0.61 26.84
N SER A 174 4.26 0.21 26.01
CA SER A 174 3.69 1.47 25.48
C SER A 174 2.40 1.22 24.69
N LEU A 175 2.39 0.20 23.82
CA LEU A 175 1.19 -0.18 23.06
C LEU A 175 0.08 -0.69 23.99
N LYS A 176 0.38 -1.61 24.92
CA LYS A 176 -0.62 -2.13 25.88
C LYS A 176 -1.25 -1.02 26.73
N GLU A 177 -0.43 -0.10 27.23
CA GLU A 177 -0.93 1.04 28.01
C GLU A 177 -1.87 1.93 27.17
N THR A 178 -1.50 2.19 25.91
CA THR A 178 -2.34 2.95 24.98
C THR A 178 -3.68 2.26 24.74
N LEU A 179 -3.67 0.96 24.45
CA LEU A 179 -4.88 0.17 24.20
C LEU A 179 -5.76 0.03 25.45
N LYS A 180 -5.16 -0.01 26.64
CA LYS A 180 -5.88 -0.04 27.91
C LYS A 180 -6.63 1.28 28.17
N ASN A 181 -5.96 2.40 27.92
CA ASN A 181 -6.47 3.74 28.23
C ASN A 181 -7.51 4.23 27.20
N ASN A 182 -7.46 3.74 25.98
CA ASN A 182 -8.40 4.11 24.94
C ASN A 182 -9.71 3.31 25.01
N ASP A 183 -10.84 3.96 24.74
CA ASP A 183 -12.13 3.27 24.53
C ASP A 183 -12.09 2.45 23.23
N PHE A 184 -11.47 3.02 22.21
CA PHE A 184 -11.30 2.46 20.88
C PHE A 184 -10.04 3.03 20.23
N THR A 185 -9.29 2.18 19.54
CA THR A 185 -8.04 2.53 18.85
C THR A 185 -8.11 2.06 17.40
N THR A 186 -7.71 2.94 16.49
CA THR A 186 -7.53 2.61 15.07
C THR A 186 -6.05 2.40 14.80
N ILE A 187 -5.70 1.25 14.22
CA ILE A 187 -4.33 0.92 13.82
C ILE A 187 -4.29 0.85 12.30
N ALA A 188 -3.52 1.73 11.67
CA ALA A 188 -3.14 1.59 10.27
C ALA A 188 -1.95 0.62 10.20
N LEU A 189 -2.22 -0.62 9.82
CA LEU A 189 -1.23 -1.67 9.62
C LEU A 189 -0.77 -1.60 8.16
N LYS A 190 0.37 -0.96 7.93
CA LYS A 190 0.95 -0.69 6.61
C LYS A 190 1.99 -1.74 6.20
N THR A 191 2.26 -2.68 7.10
CA THR A 191 3.26 -3.75 6.95
C THR A 191 2.70 -5.09 7.44
N ALA A 192 3.58 -6.07 7.69
CA ALA A 192 3.22 -7.37 8.26
C ALA A 192 2.77 -7.24 9.73
N PRO A 193 1.86 -8.10 10.22
CA PRO A 193 1.35 -8.04 11.58
C PRO A 193 2.29 -8.61 12.65
N ALA A 194 3.54 -8.98 12.30
CA ALA A 194 4.49 -9.54 13.26
C ALA A 194 4.79 -8.57 14.42
N GLY A 195 4.87 -9.13 15.64
CA GLY A 195 5.00 -8.37 16.88
C GLY A 195 3.72 -7.65 17.35
N LEU A 196 2.73 -7.44 16.48
CA LEU A 196 1.48 -6.75 16.82
C LEU A 196 0.41 -7.69 17.40
N VAL A 197 0.20 -8.85 16.75
CA VAL A 197 -0.95 -9.75 16.99
C VAL A 197 -1.08 -10.15 18.45
N ASP A 198 0.01 -10.63 19.05
CA ASP A 198 -0.01 -11.14 20.43
C ASP A 198 -0.33 -10.03 21.44
N ILE A 199 -0.04 -8.77 21.10
CA ILE A 199 -0.35 -7.61 21.94
C ILE A 199 -1.83 -7.25 21.83
N ILE A 200 -2.38 -7.21 20.61
CA ILE A 200 -3.75 -6.75 20.39
C ILE A 200 -4.82 -7.79 20.72
N GLU A 201 -4.48 -9.08 20.82
CA GLU A 201 -5.42 -10.16 21.17
C GLU A 201 -6.18 -9.86 22.47
N GLU A 202 -5.48 -9.36 23.50
CA GLU A 202 -6.07 -8.95 24.79
C GLU A 202 -7.08 -7.79 24.63
N PHE A 203 -6.89 -6.94 23.62
CA PHE A 203 -7.65 -5.71 23.39
C PHE A 203 -8.55 -5.76 22.15
N LYS A 204 -8.73 -6.93 21.52
CA LYS A 204 -9.38 -7.07 20.20
C LYS A 204 -10.78 -6.46 20.08
N HIS A 205 -11.50 -6.31 21.18
CA HIS A 205 -12.83 -5.67 21.25
C HIS A 205 -12.80 -4.13 21.15
N LYS A 206 -11.62 -3.52 21.35
CA LYS A 206 -11.37 -2.07 21.31
C LYS A 206 -10.54 -1.61 20.13
N VAL A 207 -10.20 -2.51 19.19
CA VAL A 207 -9.30 -2.20 18.08
C VAL A 207 -10.06 -2.29 16.76
N ALA A 208 -9.69 -1.45 15.80
CA ALA A 208 -9.91 -1.71 14.38
C ALA A 208 -8.58 -1.62 13.65
N ILE A 209 -8.39 -2.51 12.67
CA ILE A 209 -7.22 -2.52 11.80
C ILE A 209 -7.62 -2.00 10.42
N ILE A 210 -6.81 -1.11 9.86
CA ILE A 210 -6.84 -0.78 8.44
C ILE A 210 -5.59 -1.44 7.86
N TRP A 211 -5.75 -2.50 7.08
CA TRP A 211 -4.63 -3.32 6.59
C TRP A 211 -4.40 -3.10 5.10
N THR A 212 -3.18 -2.71 4.73
CA THR A 212 -2.85 -2.32 3.36
C THR A 212 -2.51 -3.49 2.43
N GLY A 213 -2.41 -4.74 2.91
CA GLY A 213 -2.06 -5.81 1.97
C GLY A 213 -1.96 -7.23 2.49
N PRO A 214 -3.06 -7.85 2.92
CA PRO A 214 -3.07 -9.30 3.04
C PRO A 214 -3.16 -10.00 1.67
N VAL A 215 -3.92 -9.42 0.73
CA VAL A 215 -4.30 -10.10 -0.53
C VAL A 215 -4.24 -9.19 -1.75
N GLU A 216 -3.91 -9.75 -2.90
CA GLU A 216 -4.02 -9.10 -4.22
C GLU A 216 -4.90 -9.94 -5.16
N ARG A 217 -5.62 -9.25 -6.04
CA ARG A 217 -6.49 -9.87 -7.02
C ARG A 217 -5.65 -10.33 -8.20
N VAL A 218 -5.80 -11.58 -8.61
CA VAL A 218 -5.20 -12.10 -9.85
C VAL A 218 -6.21 -11.98 -11.00
N PRO A 219 -5.98 -11.12 -12.01
CA PRO A 219 -6.92 -10.96 -13.11
C PRO A 219 -7.20 -12.29 -13.83
N LYS A 220 -8.49 -12.59 -14.05
CA LYS A 220 -8.99 -13.81 -14.73
C LYS A 220 -8.73 -15.13 -13.99
N SER A 221 -8.30 -15.08 -12.74
CA SER A 221 -8.27 -16.25 -11.88
C SER A 221 -9.47 -16.29 -10.94
N SER A 222 -9.86 -17.47 -10.50
CA SER A 222 -10.71 -17.64 -9.31
C SER A 222 -9.89 -17.57 -8.02
N THR A 223 -8.56 -17.72 -8.09
CA THR A 223 -7.64 -17.68 -6.95
C THR A 223 -7.13 -16.28 -6.68
N TRP A 224 -6.80 -16.02 -5.42
CA TRP A 224 -6.15 -14.79 -4.99
C TRP A 224 -4.71 -15.07 -4.58
N GLU A 225 -3.90 -14.03 -4.58
CA GLU A 225 -2.51 -14.11 -4.14
C GLU A 225 -2.32 -13.43 -2.78
N THR A 226 -1.49 -14.03 -1.93
CA THR A 226 -0.98 -13.37 -0.73
C THR A 226 -0.09 -12.20 -1.15
N LYS A 227 -0.27 -11.05 -0.51
CA LYS A 227 0.61 -9.88 -0.70
C LYS A 227 1.89 -9.98 0.14
N TYR A 228 2.85 -9.11 -0.17
CA TYR A 228 4.14 -9.02 0.51
C TYR A 228 4.02 -8.97 2.04
N ASN A 229 3.13 -8.11 2.57
CA ASN A 229 2.94 -7.96 4.02
C ASN A 229 2.37 -9.22 4.69
N TYR A 230 1.59 -10.04 3.98
CA TYR A 230 1.16 -11.35 4.49
C TYR A 230 2.32 -12.34 4.43
N TYR A 231 3.02 -12.41 3.29
CA TYR A 231 4.11 -13.36 3.08
C TYR A 231 5.24 -13.22 4.11
N GLN A 232 5.48 -12.01 4.63
CA GLN A 232 6.52 -11.76 5.64
C GLN A 232 6.23 -12.39 7.01
N ALA A 233 4.96 -12.44 7.41
CA ALA A 233 4.53 -12.98 8.72
C ALA A 233 3.22 -13.76 8.56
N PRO A 234 3.27 -14.92 7.86
CA PRO A 234 2.06 -15.59 7.42
C PRO A 234 1.29 -16.24 8.58
N GLU A 235 1.97 -16.73 9.62
CA GLU A 235 1.30 -17.23 10.83
C GLU A 235 0.59 -16.10 11.59
N GLU A 236 1.22 -14.94 11.73
CA GLU A 236 0.61 -13.77 12.36
C GLU A 236 -0.53 -13.20 11.50
N GLY A 237 -0.41 -13.26 10.18
CA GLY A 237 -1.50 -12.95 9.26
C GLY A 237 -2.73 -13.82 9.48
N ASP A 238 -2.54 -15.15 9.60
CA ASP A 238 -3.63 -16.08 9.92
C ASP A 238 -4.26 -15.74 11.27
N LYS A 239 -3.44 -15.59 12.32
CA LYS A 239 -3.90 -15.26 13.67
C LYS A 239 -4.72 -13.96 13.68
N LEU A 240 -4.27 -12.93 12.95
CA LEU A 240 -4.98 -11.65 12.87
C LEU A 240 -6.36 -11.79 12.24
N LEU A 241 -6.47 -12.56 11.16
CA LEU A 241 -7.75 -12.84 10.50
C LEU A 241 -8.70 -13.67 11.36
N ASP A 242 -8.15 -14.59 12.16
CA ASP A 242 -8.92 -15.43 13.08
C ASP A 242 -9.37 -14.69 14.36
N MET A 243 -8.68 -13.60 14.73
CA MET A 243 -8.93 -12.83 15.96
C MET A 243 -10.33 -12.22 16.06
N LYS A 244 -11.05 -12.07 14.93
CA LYS A 244 -12.37 -11.40 14.82
C LYS A 244 -12.36 -9.91 15.21
N VAL A 245 -11.18 -9.29 15.24
CA VAL A 245 -11.07 -7.83 15.25
C VAL A 245 -11.65 -7.26 13.94
N PRO A 246 -12.31 -6.09 13.95
CA PRO A 246 -12.68 -5.40 12.72
C PRO A 246 -11.46 -5.07 11.86
N ILE A 247 -11.42 -5.55 10.62
CA ILE A 247 -10.35 -5.29 9.65
C ILE A 247 -10.95 -4.65 8.40
N VAL A 248 -10.44 -3.49 8.01
CA VAL A 248 -10.69 -2.89 6.69
C VAL A 248 -9.45 -3.10 5.83
N ILE A 249 -9.59 -3.92 4.80
CA ILE A 249 -8.56 -4.20 3.81
C ILE A 249 -8.73 -3.22 2.66
N VAL A 250 -7.69 -2.44 2.41
CA VAL A 250 -7.69 -1.42 1.36
C VAL A 250 -7.02 -1.92 0.05
N SER A 251 -6.54 -3.17 0.06
CA SER A 251 -6.22 -4.01 -1.12
C SER A 251 -7.41 -4.92 -1.47
N PRO A 252 -7.49 -5.52 -2.68
CA PRO A 252 -6.53 -5.55 -3.77
C PRO A 252 -6.56 -4.26 -4.58
N TRP A 253 -5.40 -3.71 -4.96
CA TRP A 253 -5.36 -2.41 -5.65
C TRP A 253 -5.66 -2.49 -7.15
N THR A 254 -5.46 -3.68 -7.74
CA THR A 254 -5.60 -3.85 -9.17
C THR A 254 -7.06 -3.89 -9.61
N GLY A 255 -7.55 -2.78 -10.16
CA GLY A 255 -8.92 -2.64 -10.66
C GLY A 255 -9.93 -2.19 -9.61
N ASN A 256 -9.51 -1.92 -8.37
CA ASN A 256 -10.35 -1.29 -7.36
C ASN A 256 -10.35 0.25 -7.48
N ALA A 257 -9.30 0.84 -8.06
CA ALA A 257 -9.09 2.28 -8.21
C ALA A 257 -8.60 2.64 -9.61
N ARG A 258 -8.88 3.86 -10.06
CA ARG A 258 -8.38 4.38 -11.34
C ARG A 258 -6.87 4.68 -11.29
N MET A 259 -6.38 5.15 -10.15
CA MET A 259 -4.96 5.43 -9.90
C MET A 259 -4.19 4.15 -9.55
N SER A 260 -3.77 3.34 -10.50
CA SER A 260 -3.10 2.05 -10.19
C SER A 260 -1.63 2.19 -9.73
N ALA A 261 -0.98 3.32 -9.98
CA ALA A 261 0.38 3.63 -9.57
C ALA A 261 0.61 5.14 -9.51
N ILE A 262 1.61 5.57 -8.73
CA ILE A 262 2.10 6.95 -8.76
C ILE A 262 3.25 7.02 -9.73
N ILE A 263 2.93 7.48 -10.94
CA ILE A 263 3.84 7.54 -12.07
C ILE A 263 3.57 8.82 -12.84
N ASP A 264 4.63 9.39 -13.43
CA ASP A 264 4.49 10.55 -14.30
C ASP A 264 3.64 10.25 -15.54
N LYS A 265 2.86 11.24 -15.97
CA LYS A 265 1.99 11.18 -17.15
C LYS A 265 2.74 10.78 -18.43
N LYS A 266 4.04 11.10 -18.52
CA LYS A 266 4.89 10.72 -19.65
C LYS A 266 4.98 9.20 -19.81
N PHE A 267 5.02 8.45 -18.70
CA PHE A 267 5.18 7.00 -18.72
C PHE A 267 3.85 6.24 -18.65
N MET A 268 2.76 6.90 -18.23
CA MET A 268 1.44 6.29 -18.04
C MET A 268 0.90 5.52 -19.26
N PRO A 269 1.01 6.00 -20.52
CA PRO A 269 0.53 5.25 -21.69
C PRO A 269 1.21 3.88 -21.83
N GLN A 270 2.53 3.85 -21.67
CA GLN A 270 3.30 2.61 -21.77
C GLN A 270 3.09 1.73 -20.54
N TYR A 271 2.97 2.32 -19.34
CA TYR A 271 2.62 1.58 -18.12
C TYR A 271 1.33 0.78 -18.31
N ARG A 272 0.28 1.42 -18.85
CA ARG A 272 -1.00 0.77 -19.14
C ARG A 272 -0.89 -0.35 -20.17
N SER A 273 -0.05 -0.18 -21.19
CA SER A 273 0.17 -1.22 -22.21
C SER A 273 0.83 -2.48 -21.65
N LEU A 274 1.50 -2.37 -20.49
CA LEU A 274 2.19 -3.47 -19.83
C LEU A 274 1.37 -4.09 -18.69
N LEU A 275 0.23 -3.50 -18.31
CA LEU A 275 -0.64 -4.10 -17.30
C LEU A 275 -1.26 -5.41 -17.81
N PRO A 276 -1.45 -6.42 -16.93
CA PRO A 276 -2.19 -7.62 -17.29
C PRO A 276 -3.60 -7.31 -17.83
N LYS A 277 -4.11 -8.15 -18.74
CA LYS A 277 -5.49 -8.03 -19.23
C LYS A 277 -6.47 -8.29 -18.06
N GLY A 278 -7.49 -7.45 -17.91
CA GLY A 278 -8.52 -7.62 -16.86
C GLY A 278 -8.28 -6.80 -15.59
N THR A 279 -7.35 -5.84 -15.64
CA THR A 279 -7.03 -4.87 -14.57
C THR A 279 -7.88 -3.58 -14.63
N ILE A 280 -9.02 -3.63 -15.32
CA ILE A 280 -9.81 -2.45 -15.68
C ILE A 280 -10.61 -1.95 -14.47
N TYR A 281 -10.45 -0.68 -14.10
CA TYR A 281 -11.31 0.01 -13.12
C TYR A 281 -12.75 0.18 -13.65
N ILE A 282 -13.77 0.19 -12.79
CA ILE A 282 -15.17 0.43 -13.19
C ILE A 282 -15.67 1.74 -12.55
N PRO A 283 -16.45 2.57 -13.26
CA PRO A 283 -16.67 2.53 -14.71
C PRO A 283 -15.35 2.72 -15.48
N THR A 284 -15.27 2.12 -16.68
CA THR A 284 -14.00 1.85 -17.42
C THR A 284 -13.31 3.08 -18.02
N ASP A 285 -13.04 4.11 -17.23
CA ASP A 285 -12.29 5.25 -17.68
C ASP A 285 -10.79 5.07 -17.49
N LEU A 286 -10.09 4.83 -18.61
CA LEU A 286 -8.65 5.04 -18.73
C LEU A 286 -8.30 6.54 -18.63
N SER A 287 -9.02 7.32 -17.82
CA SER A 287 -8.94 8.78 -17.78
C SER A 287 -7.85 9.32 -16.87
N PHE A 288 -7.25 8.52 -15.97
CA PHE A 288 -6.18 9.00 -15.09
C PHE A 288 -4.86 9.17 -15.86
N PRO A 289 -4.47 10.40 -16.24
CA PRO A 289 -3.39 10.58 -17.21
C PRO A 289 -2.00 10.30 -16.63
N GLY A 290 -1.88 10.01 -15.32
CA GLY A 290 -0.63 10.05 -14.57
C GLY A 290 -0.40 11.44 -13.96
N PHE A 291 0.64 11.55 -13.14
CA PHE A 291 0.98 12.77 -12.44
C PHE A 291 1.87 13.71 -13.27
N HIS A 292 1.78 15.00 -13.02
CA HIS A 292 2.62 16.01 -13.64
C HIS A 292 3.91 16.20 -12.85
N ASP A 293 5.00 16.47 -13.57
CA ASP A 293 6.29 16.94 -13.07
C ASP A 293 7.09 15.95 -12.20
N LEU A 294 6.61 14.72 -12.00
CA LEU A 294 7.30 13.72 -11.17
C LEU A 294 8.60 13.24 -11.82
N ALA A 295 8.59 13.05 -13.15
CA ALA A 295 9.77 12.59 -13.88
C ALA A 295 10.81 13.69 -14.07
N SER A 296 10.36 14.92 -14.30
CA SER A 296 11.21 16.09 -14.59
C SER A 296 11.51 16.96 -13.37
N MET A 297 11.16 16.48 -12.16
CA MET A 297 11.35 17.25 -10.94
C MET A 297 12.83 17.54 -10.70
N ARG A 298 13.19 18.82 -10.64
CA ARG A 298 14.50 19.27 -10.17
C ARG A 298 14.44 19.46 -8.67
N LEU A 299 15.14 18.61 -7.94
CA LEU A 299 15.23 18.71 -6.48
C LEU A 299 16.02 19.96 -6.09
N LYS A 300 15.49 20.71 -5.11
CA LYS A 300 16.21 21.84 -4.52
C LYS A 300 17.09 21.33 -3.38
N PRO A 301 18.21 21.99 -3.07
CA PRO A 301 19.08 21.58 -1.96
C PRO A 301 18.39 21.43 -0.60
N THR A 302 17.26 22.10 -0.39
CA THR A 302 16.46 22.05 0.85
C THR A 302 15.41 20.94 0.88
N SER A 303 15.22 20.17 -0.20
CA SER A 303 14.14 19.19 -0.38
C SER A 303 14.43 17.83 0.28
N LYS A 304 14.50 17.79 1.62
CA LYS A 304 14.87 16.59 2.38
C LYS A 304 13.94 15.40 2.10
N PHE A 305 12.63 15.63 2.05
CA PHE A 305 11.66 14.55 1.84
C PHE A 305 11.82 13.92 0.46
N SER A 306 11.83 14.73 -0.60
CA SER A 306 11.92 14.29 -1.99
C SER A 306 13.26 13.61 -2.27
N TYR A 307 14.36 14.12 -1.72
CA TYR A 307 15.66 13.45 -1.84
C TYR A 307 15.61 12.02 -1.32
N TYR A 308 15.01 11.83 -0.15
CA TYR A 308 14.94 10.52 0.48
C TYR A 308 13.98 9.58 -0.24
N ILE A 309 12.73 9.99 -0.48
CA ILE A 309 11.75 9.10 -1.14
C ILE A 309 12.17 8.73 -2.57
N PHE A 310 12.87 9.62 -3.29
CA PHE A 310 13.38 9.30 -4.62
C PHE A 310 14.55 8.34 -4.53
N ALA A 311 15.42 8.45 -3.51
CA ALA A 311 16.49 7.49 -3.29
C ALA A 311 15.95 6.09 -2.93
N LEU A 312 14.89 6.02 -2.13
CA LEU A 312 14.20 4.76 -1.83
C LEU A 312 13.61 4.13 -3.10
N ALA A 313 12.87 4.89 -3.90
CA ALA A 313 12.27 4.38 -5.14
C ALA A 313 13.32 3.97 -6.18
N GLU A 314 14.38 4.77 -6.37
CA GLU A 314 15.49 4.45 -7.27
C GLU A 314 16.24 3.19 -6.79
N GLY A 315 16.51 3.09 -5.49
CA GLY A 315 17.18 1.94 -4.90
C GLY A 315 16.35 0.66 -4.96
N LEU A 316 15.05 0.72 -4.65
CA LEU A 316 14.13 -0.40 -4.78
C LEU A 316 14.04 -0.86 -6.24
N ARG A 317 13.91 0.08 -7.18
CA ARG A 317 13.88 -0.21 -8.62
C ARG A 317 15.10 -1.03 -9.04
N ASP A 318 16.29 -0.56 -8.68
CA ASP A 318 17.54 -1.22 -9.08
C ASP A 318 17.67 -2.62 -8.45
N ARG A 319 17.27 -2.78 -7.18
CA ARG A 319 17.24 -4.08 -6.50
C ARG A 319 16.22 -5.06 -7.10
N MET A 320 15.04 -4.58 -7.50
CA MET A 320 14.04 -5.42 -8.14
C MET A 320 14.46 -5.86 -9.55
N ILE A 321 15.17 -5.01 -10.29
CA ILE A 321 15.77 -5.39 -11.58
C ILE A 321 16.82 -6.48 -11.37
N GLU A 322 17.72 -6.31 -10.39
CA GLU A 322 18.73 -7.31 -10.02
C GLU A 322 18.09 -8.64 -9.62
N SER A 323 17.12 -8.61 -8.69
CA SER A 323 16.41 -9.80 -8.23
C SER A 323 15.69 -10.52 -9.36
N ALA A 324 15.05 -9.79 -10.28
CA ALA A 324 14.37 -10.39 -11.43
C ALA A 324 15.35 -11.10 -12.37
N ASN A 325 16.54 -10.54 -12.62
CA ASN A 325 17.54 -11.19 -13.47
C ASN A 325 18.04 -12.51 -12.84
N VAL A 326 18.30 -12.53 -11.52
CA VAL A 326 18.73 -13.74 -10.81
C VAL A 326 17.63 -14.80 -10.84
N LYS A 327 16.40 -14.44 -10.46
CA LYS A 327 15.26 -15.38 -10.46
C LYS A 327 14.92 -15.90 -11.85
N ALA A 328 15.11 -15.09 -12.89
CA ALA A 328 14.90 -15.54 -14.27
C ALA A 328 15.89 -16.64 -14.64
N ALA A 329 17.17 -16.48 -14.30
CA ALA A 329 18.18 -17.51 -14.53
C ALA A 329 17.87 -18.81 -13.76
N ASP A 330 17.42 -18.70 -12.51
CA ASP A 330 17.01 -19.86 -11.70
C ASP A 330 15.81 -20.58 -12.33
N LEU A 331 14.80 -19.84 -12.80
CA LEU A 331 13.61 -20.38 -13.46
C LEU A 331 13.93 -21.01 -14.82
N ASP A 332 14.85 -20.42 -15.58
CA ASP A 332 15.34 -20.98 -16.85
C ASP A 332 16.04 -22.33 -16.60
N ALA A 333 16.92 -22.41 -15.59
CA ALA A 333 17.58 -23.65 -15.21
C ALA A 333 16.61 -24.72 -14.69
N GLU A 334 15.57 -24.32 -13.94
CA GLU A 334 14.53 -25.23 -13.48
C GLU A 334 13.68 -25.79 -14.63
N GLU A 335 13.37 -24.96 -15.63
CA GLU A 335 12.66 -25.36 -16.84
C GLU A 335 13.49 -26.35 -17.69
N GLU A 336 14.79 -26.10 -17.85
CA GLU A 336 15.73 -27.04 -18.49
C GLU A 336 15.81 -28.38 -17.75
N LEU A 337 15.83 -28.35 -16.42
CA LEU A 337 15.83 -29.57 -15.61
C LEU A 337 14.54 -30.38 -15.82
N ILE A 338 13.38 -29.73 -15.83
CA ILE A 338 12.10 -30.40 -16.09
C ILE A 338 12.06 -31.00 -17.50
N LEU A 339 12.56 -30.28 -18.51
CA LEU A 339 12.64 -30.77 -19.90
C LEU A 339 13.57 -31.97 -20.06
N SER A 340 14.58 -32.12 -19.19
CA SER A 340 15.51 -33.27 -19.20
C SER A 340 15.04 -34.46 -18.35
N GLN A 341 13.98 -34.32 -17.57
CA GLN A 341 13.39 -35.40 -16.76
C GLN A 341 12.38 -36.22 -17.59
N ASN A 342 12.39 -37.55 -17.40
CA ASN A 342 11.33 -38.44 -17.91
C ASN A 342 10.09 -38.35 -17.02
N LEU A 343 9.40 -37.21 -17.05
CA LEU A 343 8.14 -37.00 -16.34
C LEU A 343 6.95 -37.51 -17.17
N SER A 344 5.85 -37.84 -16.48
CA SER A 344 4.57 -37.99 -17.19
C SER A 344 4.10 -36.64 -17.74
N ASN A 345 3.26 -36.64 -18.78
CA ASN A 345 2.72 -35.41 -19.36
C ASN A 345 1.98 -34.54 -18.31
N ALA A 346 1.28 -35.17 -17.37
CA ALA A 346 0.55 -34.45 -16.32
C ALA A 346 1.51 -33.73 -15.36
N GLU A 347 2.56 -34.41 -14.90
CA GLU A 347 3.58 -33.83 -14.02
C GLU A 347 4.40 -32.74 -14.72
N PHE A 348 4.69 -32.92 -16.01
CA PHE A 348 5.37 -31.91 -16.82
C PHE A 348 4.56 -30.62 -16.92
N GLU A 349 3.28 -30.72 -17.29
CA GLU A 349 2.42 -29.54 -17.41
C GLU A 349 2.20 -28.85 -16.07
N GLU A 350 2.01 -29.60 -14.98
CA GLU A 350 1.87 -29.03 -13.64
C GLU A 350 3.09 -28.21 -13.22
N LYS A 351 4.30 -28.77 -13.35
CA LYS A 351 5.54 -28.05 -12.99
C LYS A 351 5.79 -26.85 -13.90
N ARG A 352 5.47 -26.98 -15.19
CA ARG A 352 5.59 -25.88 -16.16
C ARG A 352 4.61 -24.75 -15.84
N GLU A 353 3.40 -25.07 -15.41
CA GLU A 353 2.41 -24.10 -14.99
C GLU A 353 2.85 -23.35 -13.71
N ASP A 354 3.45 -24.05 -12.74
CA ASP A 354 4.07 -23.40 -11.56
C ASP A 354 5.19 -22.43 -11.94
N ILE A 355 6.11 -22.83 -12.84
CA ILE A 355 7.16 -21.94 -13.36
C ILE A 355 6.55 -20.72 -14.02
N ASN A 356 5.52 -20.89 -14.86
CA ASN A 356 4.86 -19.78 -15.53
C ASN A 356 4.17 -18.82 -14.54
N MET A 357 3.52 -19.36 -13.49
CA MET A 357 2.97 -18.54 -12.40
C MET A 357 4.06 -17.77 -11.65
N ARG A 358 5.19 -18.41 -11.35
CA ARG A 358 6.34 -17.76 -10.70
C ARG A 358 6.96 -16.69 -11.58
N ARG A 359 7.09 -16.92 -12.90
CA ARG A 359 7.55 -15.89 -13.85
C ARG A 359 6.63 -14.66 -13.83
N ALA A 360 5.32 -14.90 -13.87
CA ALA A 360 4.32 -13.82 -13.85
C ALA A 360 4.37 -13.01 -12.55
N SER A 361 4.46 -13.67 -11.40
CA SER A 361 4.45 -13.01 -10.09
C SER A 361 5.81 -12.39 -9.70
N GLN A 362 6.94 -13.02 -10.05
CA GLN A 362 8.26 -12.63 -9.54
C GLN A 362 9.08 -11.78 -10.51
N LEU A 363 8.86 -11.88 -11.83
CA LEU A 363 9.71 -11.24 -12.83
C LEU A 363 9.08 -9.98 -13.45
N HIS A 364 7.74 -9.95 -13.53
CA HIS A 364 7.00 -8.92 -14.27
C HIS A 364 7.38 -7.50 -13.85
N LEU A 365 7.46 -7.23 -12.53
CA LEU A 365 7.75 -5.90 -12.01
C LEU A 365 9.17 -5.44 -12.36
N GLY A 366 10.18 -6.27 -12.09
CA GLY A 366 11.59 -5.95 -12.36
C GLY A 366 11.87 -5.71 -13.84
N PHE A 367 11.32 -6.54 -14.74
CA PHE A 367 11.48 -6.33 -16.18
C PHE A 367 10.72 -5.12 -16.72
N ARG A 368 9.53 -4.85 -16.19
CA ARG A 368 8.78 -3.62 -16.51
C ARG A 368 9.58 -2.39 -16.11
N TRP A 369 10.15 -2.38 -14.91
CA TRP A 369 10.98 -1.28 -14.43
C TRP A 369 12.30 -1.12 -15.17
N LYS A 370 12.95 -2.22 -15.58
CA LYS A 370 14.12 -2.16 -16.46
C LYS A 370 13.78 -1.42 -17.75
N ARG A 371 12.68 -1.80 -18.42
CA ARG A 371 12.22 -1.15 -19.65
C ARG A 371 11.98 0.35 -19.49
N PHE A 372 11.45 0.79 -18.35
CA PHE A 372 11.25 2.22 -18.09
C PHE A 372 12.54 2.96 -17.73
N ARG A 373 13.42 2.34 -16.94
CA ARG A 373 14.73 2.89 -16.61
C ARG A 373 15.58 3.12 -17.87
N ASP A 374 15.47 2.23 -18.86
CA ASP A 374 16.18 2.38 -20.13
C ASP A 374 15.67 3.58 -20.98
N MET A 375 14.55 4.21 -20.57
CA MET A 375 14.01 5.44 -21.15
C MET A 375 14.40 6.70 -20.35
N ASP A 376 15.19 6.56 -19.28
CA ASP A 376 15.65 7.67 -18.46
C ASP A 376 16.54 8.61 -19.30
N THR A 377 16.43 9.89 -19.01
CA THR A 377 17.27 10.96 -19.59
C THR A 377 17.70 11.90 -18.47
N VAL A 378 18.65 12.79 -18.75
CA VAL A 378 19.13 13.80 -17.78
C VAL A 378 17.97 14.65 -17.20
N ASP A 379 16.95 14.94 -18.01
CA ASP A 379 15.81 15.78 -17.61
C ASP A 379 14.54 14.98 -17.25
N SER A 380 14.58 13.64 -17.27
CA SER A 380 13.40 12.82 -17.01
C SER A 380 13.80 11.44 -16.49
N VAL A 381 13.52 11.20 -15.22
CA VAL A 381 13.81 9.92 -14.54
C VAL A 381 12.52 9.21 -14.18
N PHE A 382 12.40 7.95 -14.56
CA PHE A 382 11.30 7.08 -14.18
C PHE A 382 11.33 6.77 -12.68
N ARG A 383 10.21 7.08 -12.03
CA ARG A 383 9.92 6.71 -10.65
C ARG A 383 8.48 6.20 -10.60
N GLU A 384 8.30 5.09 -9.91
CA GLU A 384 7.00 4.51 -9.61
C GLU A 384 6.91 4.30 -8.10
N PHE A 385 5.81 4.77 -7.50
CA PHE A 385 5.49 4.48 -6.10
C PHE A 385 4.19 3.68 -6.02
N CYS A 386 4.16 2.78 -5.04
CA CYS A 386 2.99 2.01 -4.69
C CYS A 386 1.95 2.94 -4.02
N PRO A 387 0.70 3.01 -4.51
CA PRO A 387 -0.35 3.82 -3.88
C PRO A 387 -1.13 3.05 -2.80
N VAL A 388 -0.79 1.78 -2.56
CA VAL A 388 -1.59 0.87 -1.73
C VAL A 388 -1.73 1.40 -0.30
N ASP A 389 -0.67 1.93 0.28
CA ASP A 389 -0.73 2.50 1.63
C ASP A 389 -1.51 3.81 1.70
N HIS A 390 -1.59 4.55 0.59
CA HIS A 390 -2.42 5.76 0.53
C HIS A 390 -3.90 5.41 0.62
N ALA A 391 -4.26 4.17 0.32
CA ALA A 391 -5.63 3.72 0.41
C ALA A 391 -6.15 3.74 1.86
N VAL A 392 -5.26 3.77 2.86
CA VAL A 392 -5.60 4.08 4.27
C VAL A 392 -6.42 5.37 4.36
N GLN A 393 -6.12 6.37 3.51
CA GLN A 393 -6.84 7.65 3.49
C GLN A 393 -8.32 7.50 3.14
N PHE A 394 -8.75 6.46 2.42
CA PHE A 394 -10.17 6.21 2.19
C PHE A 394 -10.95 5.87 3.46
N VAL A 395 -10.24 5.47 4.51
CA VAL A 395 -10.81 5.09 5.80
C VAL A 395 -10.50 6.13 6.87
N THR A 396 -9.34 6.77 6.81
CA THR A 396 -8.91 7.75 7.82
C THR A 396 -9.37 9.17 7.54
N ASP A 397 -9.41 9.61 6.27
CA ASP A 397 -9.87 10.96 5.93
C ASP A 397 -11.41 11.01 5.84
N PRO A 398 -12.11 11.79 6.69
CA PRO A 398 -13.57 11.88 6.67
C PRO A 398 -14.13 12.35 5.31
N LYS A 399 -13.37 13.14 4.54
CA LYS A 399 -13.78 13.62 3.21
C LYS A 399 -13.75 12.51 2.16
N MET A 400 -13.01 11.43 2.41
CA MET A 400 -12.84 10.31 1.48
C MET A 400 -13.94 9.25 1.60
N LYS A 401 -14.75 9.23 2.67
CA LYS A 401 -15.81 8.23 2.89
C LYS A 401 -16.72 8.05 1.67
N GLN A 402 -17.13 9.15 1.04
CA GLN A 402 -18.03 9.14 -0.12
C GLN A 402 -17.39 8.56 -1.39
N TYR A 403 -16.06 8.41 -1.40
CA TYR A 403 -15.29 7.83 -2.50
C TYR A 403 -15.11 6.32 -2.35
N VAL A 404 -15.44 5.74 -1.19
CA VAL A 404 -15.58 4.28 -1.03
C VAL A 404 -16.90 3.85 -1.65
N LYS A 405 -16.83 3.27 -2.85
CA LYS A 405 -18.01 2.93 -3.65
C LYS A 405 -18.52 1.54 -3.31
N GLU A 406 -17.64 0.56 -3.21
CA GLU A 406 -18.03 -0.83 -3.00
C GLU A 406 -17.18 -1.46 -1.90
N VAL A 407 -17.84 -2.20 -1.01
CA VAL A 407 -17.21 -2.91 0.11
C VAL A 407 -17.86 -4.28 0.23
N VAL A 408 -17.04 -5.32 0.32
CA VAL A 408 -17.49 -6.71 0.48
C VAL A 408 -16.95 -7.24 1.81
N GLU A 409 -17.83 -7.75 2.66
CA GLU A 409 -17.43 -8.52 3.83
C GLU A 409 -17.03 -9.94 3.40
N VAL A 410 -15.88 -10.42 3.86
CA VAL A 410 -15.26 -11.65 3.37
C VAL A 410 -14.68 -12.50 4.48
N ARG A 411 -14.54 -13.79 4.23
CA ARG A 411 -13.59 -14.66 4.94
C ARG A 411 -12.34 -14.82 4.08
N ILE A 412 -11.17 -14.70 4.71
CA ILE A 412 -9.86 -14.88 4.07
C ILE A 412 -9.13 -15.99 4.78
N ASN A 413 -8.78 -17.07 4.06
CA ASN A 413 -8.07 -18.21 4.61
C ASN A 413 -6.95 -18.64 3.67
N ARG A 414 -5.80 -19.06 4.20
CA ARG A 414 -4.77 -19.74 3.38
C ARG A 414 -5.07 -21.24 3.30
N PRO A 415 -5.34 -21.80 2.11
CA PRO A 415 -5.78 -23.20 1.97
C PRO A 415 -4.67 -24.21 2.23
N ASP A 416 -3.42 -23.89 1.88
CA ASP A 416 -2.26 -24.77 2.08
C ASP A 416 -1.02 -23.94 2.45
N LYS A 417 -0.45 -24.21 3.62
CA LYS A 417 0.68 -23.48 4.20
C LYS A 417 2.04 -23.86 3.62
N VAL A 418 2.11 -24.96 2.85
CA VAL A 418 3.37 -25.56 2.37
C VAL A 418 3.43 -25.57 0.84
N VAL A 419 2.40 -26.10 0.17
CA VAL A 419 2.43 -26.30 -1.30
C VAL A 419 1.95 -25.05 -2.04
N ARG A 420 0.93 -24.36 -1.52
CA ARG A 420 0.33 -23.18 -2.16
C ARG A 420 0.57 -21.91 -1.36
N LYS A 421 1.81 -21.71 -0.91
CA LYS A 421 2.24 -20.61 -0.02
C LYS A 421 1.85 -19.20 -0.49
N TYR A 422 1.64 -19.01 -1.80
CA TYR A 422 1.27 -17.73 -2.40
C TYR A 422 -0.23 -17.59 -2.67
N GLN A 423 -1.03 -18.64 -2.47
CA GLN A 423 -2.47 -18.60 -2.70
C GLN A 423 -3.21 -18.27 -1.40
N VAL A 424 -4.30 -17.54 -1.55
CA VAL A 424 -5.24 -17.23 -0.49
C VAL A 424 -6.66 -17.36 -1.03
N ASP A 425 -7.55 -17.88 -0.21
CA ASP A 425 -8.97 -17.96 -0.55
C ASP A 425 -9.69 -16.75 0.01
N VAL A 426 -10.46 -16.07 -0.83
CA VAL A 426 -11.32 -14.96 -0.44
C VAL A 426 -12.75 -15.33 -0.82
N THR A 427 -13.62 -15.46 0.18
CA THR A 427 -15.01 -15.87 0.00
C THR A 427 -15.95 -14.84 0.62
N ALA A 428 -17.06 -14.51 -0.06
CA ALA A 428 -18.09 -13.65 0.52
C ALA A 428 -18.70 -14.33 1.75
N GLU A 429 -18.60 -13.70 2.91
CA GLU A 429 -19.16 -14.23 4.16
C GLU A 429 -19.57 -13.09 5.09
N ARG A 430 -20.76 -13.18 5.69
CA ARG A 430 -21.31 -12.14 6.56
C ARG A 430 -20.92 -12.40 8.00
N GLY A 431 -20.66 -11.34 8.77
CA GLY A 431 -20.34 -11.44 10.20
C GLY A 431 -18.88 -11.81 10.48
N THR A 432 -17.98 -11.76 9.49
CA THR A 432 -16.56 -12.00 9.68
C THR A 432 -15.83 -10.79 10.27
N ASN A 433 -16.40 -9.59 10.16
CA ASN A 433 -15.77 -8.30 10.47
C ASN A 433 -14.54 -7.96 9.61
N VAL A 434 -14.33 -8.66 8.49
CA VAL A 434 -13.24 -8.38 7.53
C VAL A 434 -13.86 -7.82 6.25
N TYR A 435 -13.48 -6.59 5.90
CA TYR A 435 -14.06 -5.85 4.78
C TYR A 435 -12.99 -5.57 3.74
N ILE A 436 -13.21 -5.98 2.49
CA ILE A 436 -12.40 -5.53 1.34
C ILE A 436 -13.09 -4.33 0.70
N ILE A 437 -12.37 -3.22 0.54
CA ILE A 437 -12.81 -2.12 -0.34
C ILE A 437 -12.57 -2.57 -1.78
N SER A 438 -13.61 -3.11 -2.40
CA SER A 438 -13.54 -3.66 -3.76
C SER A 438 -13.57 -2.59 -4.84
N GLN A 439 -14.05 -1.37 -4.52
CA GLN A 439 -14.04 -0.25 -5.44
C GLN A 439 -13.97 1.11 -4.74
N MET A 440 -13.09 1.97 -5.23
CA MET A 440 -12.87 3.33 -4.74
C MET A 440 -12.68 4.33 -5.90
N ASP A 441 -13.30 5.50 -5.78
CA ASP A 441 -13.06 6.62 -6.70
C ASP A 441 -11.83 7.42 -6.24
N SER A 442 -10.70 7.20 -6.93
CA SER A 442 -9.43 7.80 -6.56
C SER A 442 -9.28 9.27 -6.91
N LYS A 443 -10.27 9.94 -7.52
CA LYS A 443 -10.10 11.31 -8.02
C LYS A 443 -9.63 12.30 -6.95
N LEU A 444 -10.20 12.25 -5.74
CA LEU A 444 -9.76 13.13 -4.66
C LEU A 444 -8.35 12.76 -4.19
N LEU A 445 -8.03 11.47 -4.07
CA LEU A 445 -6.69 11.01 -3.68
C LEU A 445 -5.64 11.43 -4.72
N GLU A 446 -5.93 11.30 -6.00
CA GLU A 446 -5.07 11.79 -7.09
C GLU A 446 -4.81 13.29 -6.96
N SER A 447 -5.83 14.10 -6.71
CA SER A 447 -5.64 15.54 -6.50
C SER A 447 -4.71 15.81 -5.32
N LYS A 448 -4.82 15.03 -4.25
CA LYS A 448 -3.94 15.16 -3.09
C LYS A 448 -2.51 14.77 -3.43
N THR A 449 -2.33 13.60 -4.06
CA THR A 449 -1.01 13.14 -4.51
C THR A 449 -0.36 14.15 -5.47
N GLN A 450 -1.10 14.74 -6.41
CA GLN A 450 -0.56 15.78 -7.31
C GLN A 450 -0.15 17.05 -6.55
N SER A 451 -0.92 17.48 -5.57
CA SER A 451 -0.57 18.63 -4.75
C SER A 451 0.69 18.37 -3.92
N MET A 452 0.90 17.13 -3.44
CA MET A 452 2.14 16.75 -2.77
C MET A 452 3.35 16.78 -3.73
N ILE A 453 3.19 16.26 -4.95
CA ILE A 453 4.21 16.37 -6.01
C ILE A 453 4.53 17.83 -6.31
N SER A 454 3.51 18.70 -6.33
CA SER A 454 3.68 20.13 -6.54
C SER A 454 4.41 20.80 -5.37
N TRP A 455 4.12 20.40 -4.13
CA TRP A 455 4.84 20.86 -2.93
C TRP A 455 6.33 20.47 -3.00
N MET A 456 6.63 19.21 -3.31
CA MET A 456 8.00 18.72 -3.55
C MET A 456 8.71 19.55 -4.62
N ALA A 457 8.07 19.79 -5.77
CA ALA A 457 8.61 20.60 -6.86
C ALA A 457 8.84 22.08 -6.50
N THR A 458 8.18 22.61 -5.47
CA THR A 458 8.39 24.00 -5.00
C THR A 458 9.53 24.14 -4.00
N GLY A 459 10.16 23.04 -3.58
CA GLY A 459 11.23 23.03 -2.59
C GLY A 459 10.77 22.78 -1.17
N GLU A 460 9.62 22.11 -0.99
CA GLU A 460 9.16 21.64 0.31
C GLU A 460 8.98 22.75 1.35
N LYS A 461 8.36 23.86 0.94
CA LYS A 461 8.16 25.00 1.83
C LYS A 461 7.30 24.61 3.03
N SER A 462 7.70 25.10 4.21
CA SER A 462 6.95 24.95 5.45
C SER A 462 5.58 25.64 5.38
N PHE A 463 4.56 25.01 5.96
CA PHE A 463 3.23 25.58 6.15
C PHE A 463 2.51 24.84 7.27
N ASN A 464 1.55 25.49 7.93
CA ASN A 464 0.77 24.85 8.99
C ASN A 464 -0.57 24.29 8.44
N PRO A 465 -0.79 22.97 8.46
CA PRO A 465 -2.02 22.34 7.96
C PRO A 465 -3.27 22.65 8.81
N ALA A 466 -3.10 23.15 10.04
CA ALA A 466 -4.22 23.59 10.88
C ALA A 466 -4.82 24.93 10.42
N THR A 467 -4.05 25.76 9.71
CA THR A 467 -4.47 27.11 9.31
C THR A 467 -4.44 27.36 7.80
N THR A 468 -3.91 26.42 7.03
CA THR A 468 -3.73 26.56 5.58
C THR A 468 -4.38 25.41 4.83
N ASN A 469 -5.29 25.69 3.91
CA ASN A 469 -5.78 24.69 2.98
C ASN A 469 -4.73 24.43 1.89
N TRP A 470 -4.01 23.34 2.02
CA TRP A 470 -2.90 22.99 1.15
C TRP A 470 -3.31 22.75 -0.31
N GLN A 471 -4.55 22.35 -0.57
CA GLN A 471 -5.08 22.20 -1.93
C GLN A 471 -5.19 23.55 -2.64
N ASP A 472 -5.47 24.63 -1.91
CA ASP A 472 -5.53 25.98 -2.48
C ASP A 472 -4.12 26.50 -2.82
N VAL A 473 -3.12 26.13 -2.01
CA VAL A 473 -1.72 26.54 -2.17
C VAL A 473 -1.03 25.79 -3.32
N TYR A 474 -1.28 24.48 -3.45
CA TYR A 474 -0.53 23.61 -4.37
C TYR A 474 -1.37 22.99 -5.49
N GLY A 475 -2.70 22.99 -5.39
CA GLY A 475 -3.60 22.43 -6.41
C GLY A 475 -3.76 23.30 -7.65
N THR A 476 -3.49 24.61 -7.57
CA THR A 476 -3.65 25.57 -8.68
C THR A 476 -2.58 25.45 -9.78
N ARG A 477 -1.45 24.78 -9.53
CA ARG A 477 -0.46 24.49 -10.59
C ARG A 477 -0.94 23.40 -11.57
N ALA A 478 -1.77 22.46 -11.11
CA ALA A 478 -2.30 21.39 -11.95
C ALA A 478 -3.34 21.88 -12.99
N LEU A 479 -4.03 23.00 -12.71
CA LEU A 479 -5.12 23.51 -13.56
C LEU A 479 -4.66 24.47 -14.67
N LYS A 480 -3.42 24.99 -14.65
CA LYS A 480 -2.92 25.89 -15.71
C LYS A 480 -2.51 25.17 -17.01
N GLY A 481 -2.65 23.84 -17.08
CA GLY A 481 -2.37 23.03 -18.27
C GLY A 481 -3.60 22.45 -18.98
N LEU A 482 -4.81 22.75 -18.52
CA LEU A 482 -6.04 22.33 -19.20
C LEU A 482 -6.57 23.50 -20.02
N PRO A 483 -6.77 23.37 -21.35
CA PRO A 483 -7.38 24.43 -22.13
C PRO A 483 -8.79 24.66 -21.61
N SER A 484 -9.06 25.89 -21.17
CA SER A 484 -10.41 26.34 -20.84
C SER A 484 -11.25 26.24 -22.12
N SER A 485 -12.19 25.31 -22.15
CA SER A 485 -13.30 25.36 -23.11
C SER A 485 -14.25 26.47 -22.67
N SER A 486 -13.81 27.72 -22.86
CA SER A 486 -14.73 28.84 -22.93
C SER A 486 -15.55 28.68 -24.21
N SER A 487 -16.81 28.30 -24.03
CA SER A 487 -17.97 28.73 -24.82
C SER A 487 -17.66 29.68 -25.99
N SER A 488 -17.78 29.21 -27.22
CA SER A 488 -18.21 30.05 -28.34
C SER A 488 -19.67 29.73 -28.64
N ARG A 489 -20.57 30.50 -28.01
CA ARG A 489 -21.82 30.90 -28.66
C ARG A 489 -21.45 31.98 -29.68
N ASN A 490 -21.67 31.68 -30.95
CA ASN A 490 -22.35 32.50 -31.94
C ASN A 490 -22.62 31.62 -33.15
#